data_AF-A0A6P5GTN5-F1
#
_entry.id   AF-A0A6P5GTN5-F1
#
_cell.length_a   1.000
_cell.length_b   1.000
_cell.length_c   1.000
_cell.angle_alpha   90.00
_cell.angle_beta   90.00
_cell.angle_gamma   90.00
#
_symmetry.space_group_name_H-M   'P 1'
#
loop_
_entity.id
_entity.type
_entity.pdbx_description
1 polymer ?
#
loop_
_entity_poly.entity_id
_entity_poly.type
_entity_poly.pdbx_seq_one_letter_code
_entity_poly.pdbx_strand_id
1 'polypeptide(L)'
;MTSFEFVFILHLMKEITEVSCILCQHLQCKSQDILNAMHLVASTKSLIQKLRDEGWDSLFEKVKLFCAKHDIEVPIMSAPYVGRGGRARLQRDHITLEHHYRVDIFNGAIDCQLQELNTRFSDNMIELLTLSCALDPKDGCKSFNIDDICNLAKRYYPQDFTEFEREGLRIELRHYEFEISRHSDLQKLATIYELCQCFNCNY
;
A
#
# COMPACT_ATOMS: atom_id res chain seq x y z
N MET A 1 24.46 16.45 -22.31
CA MET A 1 25.34 16.07 -21.18
C MET A 1 24.50 15.29 -20.18
N THR A 2 24.59 13.96 -20.22
CA THR A 2 24.01 13.08 -19.18
C THR A 2 24.96 13.11 -17.97
N SER A 3 24.52 13.66 -16.83
CA SER A 3 25.32 13.66 -15.60
C SER A 3 25.15 12.33 -14.84
N PHE A 4 26.14 11.98 -14.00
CA PHE A 4 26.03 10.82 -13.10
C PHE A 4 24.76 10.90 -12.24
N GLU A 5 24.46 12.07 -11.66
CA GLU A 5 23.27 12.30 -10.83
C GLU A 5 21.97 11.96 -11.59
N PHE A 6 21.84 12.38 -12.84
CA PHE A 6 20.68 12.05 -13.66
C PHE A 6 20.55 10.54 -13.91
N VAL A 7 21.66 9.87 -14.24
CA VAL A 7 21.68 8.41 -14.46
C VAL A 7 21.32 7.67 -13.17
N PHE A 8 21.83 8.13 -12.04
CA PHE A 8 21.55 7.56 -10.73
C PHE A 8 20.06 7.67 -10.39
N ILE A 9 19.48 8.87 -10.50
CA ILE A 9 18.05 9.11 -10.24
C ILE A 9 17.18 8.28 -11.19
N LEU A 10 17.55 8.19 -12.48
CA LEU A 10 16.82 7.40 -13.46
C LEU A 10 16.74 5.91 -13.06
N HIS A 11 17.87 5.31 -12.67
CA HIS A 11 17.89 3.91 -12.25
C HIS A 11 17.15 3.70 -10.93
N LEU A 12 17.29 4.62 -9.97
CA LEU A 12 16.57 4.56 -8.71
C LEU A 12 15.05 4.60 -8.93
N MET A 13 14.57 5.57 -9.70
CA MET A 13 13.15 5.70 -10.03
C MET A 13 12.63 4.47 -10.76
N LYS A 14 13.44 3.87 -11.63
CA LYS A 14 13.08 2.62 -12.32
C LYS A 14 12.84 1.49 -11.31
N GLU A 15 13.77 1.22 -10.39
CA GLU A 15 13.63 0.13 -9.41
C GLU A 15 12.41 0.35 -8.50
N ILE A 16 12.21 1.57 -7.97
CA ILE A 16 11.04 1.90 -7.14
C ILE A 16 9.73 1.72 -7.92
N THR A 17 9.70 2.19 -9.17
CA THR A 17 8.51 2.08 -10.02
C THR A 17 8.23 0.63 -10.38
N GLU A 18 9.25 -0.18 -10.67
CA GLU A 18 9.08 -1.59 -11.02
C GLU A 18 8.44 -2.39 -9.89
N VAL A 19 8.86 -2.16 -8.64
CA VAL A 19 8.25 -2.79 -7.46
C VAL A 19 6.81 -2.32 -7.24
N SER A 20 6.54 -1.01 -7.38
CA SER A 20 5.21 -0.44 -7.11
C SER A 20 4.21 -0.62 -8.26
N CYS A 21 4.66 -0.87 -9.49
CA CYS A 21 3.83 -0.97 -10.68
C CYS A 21 2.77 -2.07 -10.58
N ILE A 22 3.13 -3.23 -10.01
CA ILE A 22 2.20 -4.35 -9.85
C ILE A 22 1.02 -3.94 -8.97
N LEU A 23 1.30 -3.27 -7.85
CA LEU A 23 0.25 -2.74 -6.97
C LEU A 23 -0.61 -1.70 -7.69
N CYS A 24 0.01 -0.76 -8.41
CA CYS A 24 -0.72 0.27 -9.15
C CYS A 24 -1.66 -0.33 -10.21
N GLN A 25 -1.17 -1.29 -11.01
CA GLN A 25 -1.97 -1.97 -12.01
C GLN A 25 -3.12 -2.75 -11.37
N HIS A 26 -2.82 -3.46 -10.27
CA HIS A 26 -3.84 -4.22 -9.58
C HIS A 26 -4.93 -3.26 -9.08
N LEU A 27 -4.61 -2.23 -8.31
CA LEU A 27 -5.58 -1.28 -7.73
C LEU A 27 -6.40 -0.47 -8.76
N GLN A 28 -6.00 -0.44 -10.03
CA GLN A 28 -6.76 0.21 -11.10
C GLN A 28 -7.87 -0.68 -11.69
N CYS A 29 -7.94 -1.97 -11.32
CA CYS A 29 -8.98 -2.88 -11.76
C CYS A 29 -10.34 -2.56 -11.12
N LYS A 30 -11.41 -2.54 -11.93
CA LYS A 30 -12.77 -2.21 -11.44
C LYS A 30 -13.35 -3.25 -10.47
N SER A 31 -12.93 -4.50 -10.58
CA SER A 31 -13.47 -5.63 -9.80
C SER A 31 -12.38 -6.23 -8.91
N GLN A 32 -11.88 -5.44 -7.96
CA GLN A 32 -10.84 -5.89 -7.04
C GLN A 32 -11.42 -6.85 -6.00
N ASP A 33 -10.69 -7.92 -5.72
CA ASP A 33 -10.81 -8.61 -4.44
C ASP A 33 -10.01 -7.81 -3.40
N ILE A 34 -10.71 -7.29 -2.38
CA ILE A 34 -10.13 -6.43 -1.35
C ILE A 34 -9.07 -7.19 -0.55
N LEU A 35 -9.28 -8.47 -0.22
CA LEU A 35 -8.31 -9.27 0.52
C LEU A 35 -7.03 -9.44 -0.28
N ASN A 36 -7.15 -9.79 -1.57
CA ASN A 36 -6.00 -9.91 -2.46
C ASN A 36 -5.27 -8.58 -2.61
N ALA A 37 -5.99 -7.46 -2.69
CA ALA A 37 -5.39 -6.14 -2.73
C ALA A 37 -4.61 -5.82 -1.44
N MET A 38 -5.14 -6.15 -0.26
CA MET A 38 -4.46 -5.92 1.01
C MET A 38 -3.20 -6.79 1.15
N HIS A 39 -3.24 -8.05 0.70
CA HIS A 39 -2.05 -8.91 0.62
C HIS A 39 -0.99 -8.33 -0.32
N LEU A 40 -1.41 -7.76 -1.45
CA LEU A 40 -0.49 -7.13 -2.40
C LEU A 40 0.13 -5.85 -1.83
N VAL A 41 -0.64 -5.04 -1.10
CA VAL A 41 -0.12 -3.88 -0.38
C VAL A 41 0.96 -4.32 0.61
N ALA A 42 0.70 -5.32 1.45
CA ALA A 42 1.67 -5.82 2.42
C ALA A 42 2.95 -6.33 1.73
N SER A 43 2.80 -7.15 0.68
CA SER A 43 3.93 -7.66 -0.10
C SER A 43 4.74 -6.54 -0.75
N THR A 44 4.08 -5.52 -1.29
CA THR A 44 4.73 -4.36 -1.90
C THR A 44 5.53 -3.57 -0.87
N LYS A 45 4.97 -3.32 0.32
CA LYS A 45 5.70 -2.68 1.43
C LYS A 45 6.95 -3.47 1.81
N SER A 46 6.86 -4.79 1.94
CA SER A 46 8.00 -5.65 2.24
C SER A 46 9.07 -5.62 1.15
N LEU A 47 8.68 -5.60 -0.13
CA LEU A 47 9.63 -5.51 -1.24
C LEU A 47 10.35 -4.16 -1.29
N ILE A 48 9.64 -3.06 -1.04
CA ILE A 48 10.24 -1.72 -0.99
C ILE A 48 11.18 -1.60 0.22
N GLN A 49 10.82 -2.15 1.38
CA GLN A 49 11.70 -2.22 2.53
C GLN A 49 12.96 -3.04 2.23
N LYS A 50 12.82 -4.19 1.55
CA LYS A 50 13.97 -4.99 1.12
C LYS A 50 14.87 -4.23 0.15
N LEU A 51 14.29 -3.48 -0.79
CA LEU A 51 15.05 -2.61 -1.70
C LEU A 51 15.86 -1.58 -0.91
N ARG A 52 15.31 -1.00 0.16
CA ARG A 52 16.02 -0.08 1.04
C ARG A 52 17.23 -0.73 1.72
N ASP A 53 17.01 -1.90 2.30
CA ASP A 53 17.99 -2.53 3.20
C ASP A 53 19.12 -3.23 2.43
N GLU A 54 18.81 -3.80 1.26
CA GLU A 54 19.73 -4.65 0.49
C GLU A 54 20.01 -4.12 -0.93
N GLY A 55 19.24 -3.15 -1.43
CA GLY A 55 19.24 -2.77 -2.84
C GLY A 55 20.33 -1.80 -3.27
N TRP A 56 21.03 -1.16 -2.32
CA TRP A 56 22.04 -0.14 -2.61
C TRP A 56 23.15 -0.65 -3.53
N ASP A 57 23.83 -1.75 -3.16
CA ASP A 57 24.98 -2.24 -3.90
C ASP A 57 24.59 -2.66 -5.32
N SER A 58 23.44 -3.34 -5.46
CA SER A 58 22.89 -3.75 -6.76
C SER A 58 22.57 -2.57 -7.67
N LEU A 59 21.90 -1.54 -7.14
CA LEU A 59 21.62 -0.31 -7.90
C LEU A 59 22.92 0.39 -8.31
N PHE A 60 23.85 0.53 -7.37
CA PHE A 60 25.09 1.25 -7.60
C PHE A 60 25.96 0.56 -8.66
N GLU A 61 26.05 -0.77 -8.66
CA GLU A 61 26.71 -1.52 -9.74
C GLU A 61 26.04 -1.31 -11.10
N LYS A 62 24.71 -1.35 -11.18
CA LYS A 62 23.97 -1.06 -12.43
C LYS A 62 24.29 0.33 -12.96
N VAL A 63 24.32 1.33 -12.09
CA VAL A 63 24.66 2.72 -12.46
C VAL A 63 26.11 2.82 -12.94
N LYS A 64 27.07 2.21 -12.24
CA LYS A 64 28.48 2.19 -12.67
C LYS A 64 28.67 1.56 -14.04
N LEU A 65 28.04 0.41 -14.29
CA LEU A 65 28.09 -0.28 -15.58
C LEU A 65 27.48 0.58 -16.70
N PHE A 66 26.36 1.24 -16.44
CA PHE A 66 25.76 2.17 -17.40
C PHE A 66 26.68 3.35 -17.69
N CYS A 67 27.23 4.00 -16.66
CA CYS A 67 28.15 5.12 -16.80
C CYS A 67 29.39 4.74 -17.61
N ALA A 68 30.02 3.59 -17.31
CA ALA A 68 31.17 3.07 -18.06
C ALA A 68 30.84 2.83 -19.54
N LYS A 69 29.65 2.31 -19.85
CA LYS A 69 29.21 2.08 -21.24
C LYS A 69 29.00 3.36 -22.04
N HIS A 70 28.71 4.47 -21.37
CA HIS A 70 28.35 5.74 -21.99
C HIS A 70 29.41 6.84 -21.78
N ASP A 71 30.62 6.46 -21.36
CA ASP A 71 31.74 7.36 -21.07
C ASP A 71 31.38 8.49 -20.10
N ILE A 72 30.51 8.19 -19.12
CA ILE A 72 30.11 9.11 -18.05
C ILE A 72 31.04 8.87 -16.85
N GLU A 73 31.71 9.93 -16.40
CA GLU A 73 32.58 9.88 -15.24
C GLU A 73 31.79 9.60 -13.95
N VAL A 74 32.19 8.56 -13.23
CA VAL A 74 31.65 8.23 -11.91
C VAL A 74 32.43 9.03 -10.86
N PRO A 75 31.76 9.81 -10.00
CA PRO A 75 32.47 10.62 -9.02
C PRO A 75 33.14 9.75 -7.95
N ILE A 76 34.21 10.28 -7.35
CA ILE A 76 34.92 9.62 -6.26
C ILE A 76 34.02 9.62 -5.02
N MET A 77 33.48 8.45 -4.65
CA MET A 77 32.49 8.33 -3.56
C MET A 77 33.01 8.77 -2.18
N SER A 78 34.32 8.68 -1.95
CA SER A 78 34.98 9.17 -0.74
C SER A 78 35.26 10.67 -0.72
N ALA A 79 35.04 11.38 -1.83
CA ALA A 79 35.24 12.82 -1.88
C ALA A 79 34.21 13.56 -1.01
N PRO A 80 34.58 14.71 -0.43
CA PRO A 80 33.66 15.52 0.36
C PRO A 80 32.53 16.04 -0.54
N TYR A 81 31.29 15.90 -0.06
CA TYR A 81 30.13 16.48 -0.70
C TYR A 81 30.05 17.97 -0.40
N VAL A 82 30.08 18.80 -1.45
CA VAL A 82 29.86 20.24 -1.34
C VAL A 82 28.48 20.55 -1.90
N GLY A 83 27.49 20.70 -1.01
CA GLY A 83 26.13 21.05 -1.41
C GLY A 83 26.09 22.36 -2.21
N ARG A 84 25.49 22.34 -3.41
CA ARG A 84 25.27 23.54 -4.22
C ARG A 84 24.12 24.38 -3.62
N GLY A 85 24.39 25.15 -2.57
CA GLY A 85 23.49 26.24 -2.14
C GLY A 85 23.49 26.58 -0.65
N GLY A 86 23.75 27.86 -0.34
CA GLY A 86 23.25 28.70 0.78
C GLY A 86 23.34 28.27 2.26
N ARG A 87 23.29 26.98 2.58
CA ARG A 87 23.24 26.44 3.96
C ARG A 87 24.55 25.81 4.40
N ALA A 88 25.67 26.20 3.79
CA ALA A 88 27.02 25.73 4.12
C ALA A 88 27.49 26.06 5.55
N ARG A 89 26.67 26.75 6.38
CA ARG A 89 27.05 27.21 7.72
C ARG A 89 26.73 26.24 8.86
N LEU A 90 26.21 25.04 8.57
CA LEU A 90 25.82 24.06 9.60
C LEU A 90 26.41 22.65 9.42
N GLN A 91 27.28 22.40 8.43
CA GLN A 91 27.90 21.08 8.30
C GLN A 91 29.12 20.96 9.23
N ARG A 92 28.86 20.42 10.42
CA ARG A 92 29.91 20.06 11.39
C ARG A 92 30.60 18.74 11.10
N ASP A 93 30.21 17.99 10.08
CA ASP A 93 30.84 16.72 9.71
C ASP A 93 31.06 16.63 8.20
N HIS A 94 32.20 16.07 7.78
CA HIS A 94 32.58 15.89 6.37
C HIS A 94 31.69 14.80 5.73
N ILE A 95 30.51 15.17 5.23
CA ILE A 95 29.63 14.24 4.51
C ILE A 95 30.30 13.83 3.19
N THR A 96 30.40 12.52 2.92
CA THR A 96 30.95 12.00 1.66
C THR A 96 29.90 11.99 0.55
N LEU A 97 30.34 11.94 -0.71
CA LEU A 97 29.42 11.74 -1.84
C LEU A 97 28.64 10.43 -1.72
N GLU A 98 29.26 9.38 -1.20
CA GLU A 98 28.56 8.12 -0.91
C GLU A 98 27.37 8.35 0.02
N HIS A 99 27.57 9.07 1.13
CA HIS A 99 26.50 9.36 2.07
C HIS A 99 25.38 10.15 1.39
N HIS A 100 25.72 11.14 0.57
CA HIS A 100 24.72 11.91 -0.15
C HIS A 100 23.86 11.03 -1.08
N TYR A 101 24.47 10.20 -1.92
CA TYR A 101 23.71 9.35 -2.85
C TYR A 101 22.97 8.20 -2.13
N ARG A 102 23.58 7.58 -1.12
CA ARG A 102 23.02 6.43 -0.42
C ARG A 102 21.96 6.81 0.60
N VAL A 103 22.23 7.82 1.41
CA VAL A 103 21.36 8.20 2.53
C VAL A 103 20.37 9.26 2.09
N ASP A 104 20.85 10.40 1.58
CA ASP A 104 19.94 11.51 1.29
C ASP A 104 19.03 11.22 0.09
N ILE A 105 19.57 10.60 -0.97
CA ILE A 105 18.82 10.34 -2.20
C ILE A 105 18.19 8.95 -2.19
N PHE A 106 18.98 7.88 -2.09
CA PHE A 106 18.46 6.51 -2.20
C PHE A 106 17.52 6.13 -1.06
N ASN A 107 17.99 6.19 0.19
CA ASN A 107 17.12 5.92 1.34
C ASN A 107 15.98 6.93 1.42
N GLY A 108 16.27 8.22 1.22
CA GLY A 108 15.25 9.28 1.23
C GLY A 108 14.08 9.03 0.27
N ALA A 109 14.37 8.67 -0.99
CA ALA A 109 13.33 8.38 -1.98
C ALA A 109 12.51 7.14 -1.61
N ILE A 110 13.16 6.08 -1.14
CA ILE A 110 12.49 4.84 -0.75
C ILE A 110 11.64 5.05 0.51
N ASP A 111 12.17 5.79 1.49
CA ASP A 111 11.47 6.14 2.73
C ASP A 111 10.22 6.97 2.45
N CYS A 112 10.29 7.93 1.51
CA CYS A 112 9.10 8.65 1.04
C CYS A 112 8.05 7.71 0.46
N GLN A 113 8.44 6.72 -0.36
CA GLN A 113 7.50 5.77 -0.95
C GLN A 113 6.86 4.86 0.11
N LEU A 114 7.64 4.38 1.09
CA LEU A 114 7.13 3.60 2.22
C LEU A 114 6.18 4.42 3.08
N GLN A 115 6.52 5.68 3.38
CA GLN A 115 5.69 6.57 4.17
C GLN A 115 4.33 6.80 3.51
N GLU A 116 4.31 7.04 2.20
CA GLU A 116 3.07 7.23 1.44
C GLU A 116 2.19 5.97 1.50
N LEU A 117 2.77 4.79 1.28
CA LEU A 117 2.05 3.53 1.37
C LEU A 117 1.53 3.25 2.78
N ASN A 118 2.31 3.57 3.82
CA ASN A 118 1.91 3.37 5.21
C ASN A 118 0.82 4.35 5.66
N THR A 119 0.83 5.56 5.11
CA THR A 119 -0.21 6.56 5.40
C THR A 119 -1.51 6.21 4.70
N ARG A 120 -1.45 5.85 3.41
CA ARG A 120 -2.63 5.45 2.64
C ARG A 120 -3.22 4.14 3.13
N PHE A 121 -2.39 3.13 3.37
CA PHE A 121 -2.81 1.81 3.83
C PHE A 121 -2.28 1.59 5.25
N SER A 122 -2.77 2.41 6.18
CA SER A 122 -2.48 2.21 7.61
C SER A 122 -3.07 0.89 8.10
N ASP A 123 -2.56 0.37 9.21
CA ASP A 123 -3.07 -0.87 9.81
C ASP A 123 -4.58 -0.79 10.07
N ASN A 124 -5.06 0.38 10.54
CA ASN A 124 -6.48 0.64 10.75
C ASN A 124 -7.29 0.56 9.44
N MET A 125 -6.76 1.07 8.33
CA MET A 125 -7.46 1.02 7.03
C MET A 125 -7.44 -0.40 6.46
N ILE A 126 -6.33 -1.13 6.59
CA ILE A 126 -6.23 -2.53 6.16
C ILE A 126 -7.23 -3.37 6.93
N GLU A 127 -7.32 -3.18 8.24
CA GLU A 127 -8.27 -3.90 9.09
C GLU A 127 -9.73 -3.53 8.77
N LEU A 128 -10.04 -2.24 8.58
CA LEU A 128 -11.36 -1.79 8.12
C LEU A 128 -11.78 -2.50 6.83
N LEU A 129 -10.90 -2.49 5.83
CA LEU A 129 -11.14 -3.08 4.51
C LEU A 129 -11.28 -4.60 4.61
N THR A 130 -10.47 -5.25 5.45
CA THR A 130 -10.53 -6.70 5.69
C THR A 130 -11.87 -7.09 6.32
N LEU A 131 -12.30 -6.39 7.39
CA LEU A 131 -13.60 -6.63 8.02
C LEU A 131 -14.76 -6.35 7.05
N SER A 132 -14.62 -5.34 6.19
CA SER A 132 -15.63 -5.01 5.17
C SER A 132 -15.83 -6.13 4.13
N CYS A 133 -14.89 -7.07 3.99
CA CYS A 133 -15.05 -8.22 3.10
C CYS A 133 -16.18 -9.15 3.55
N ALA A 134 -16.56 -9.13 4.83
CA ALA A 134 -17.70 -9.87 5.35
C ALA A 134 -19.06 -9.39 4.80
N LEU A 135 -19.08 -8.23 4.15
CA LEU A 135 -20.25 -7.67 3.49
C LEU A 135 -20.33 -8.00 1.99
N ASP A 136 -19.33 -8.68 1.41
CA ASP A 136 -19.35 -9.03 -0.02
C ASP A 136 -20.37 -10.16 -0.27
N PRO A 137 -21.44 -9.91 -1.05
CA PRO A 137 -22.47 -10.93 -1.29
C PRO A 137 -22.04 -11.96 -2.35
N LYS A 138 -20.90 -11.77 -3.02
CA LYS A 138 -20.41 -12.70 -4.05
C LYS A 138 -20.34 -14.14 -3.56
N ASP A 139 -20.47 -15.04 -4.54
CA ASP A 139 -20.42 -16.48 -4.35
C ASP A 139 -21.44 -17.02 -3.31
N GLY A 140 -22.52 -16.28 -3.07
CA GLY A 140 -23.51 -16.59 -2.06
C GLY A 140 -23.08 -16.23 -0.65
N CYS A 141 -22.51 -15.04 -0.48
CA CYS A 141 -22.06 -14.49 0.80
C CYS A 141 -21.03 -15.39 1.52
N LYS A 142 -20.11 -16.05 0.79
CA LYS A 142 -19.12 -16.97 1.40
C LYS A 142 -18.22 -16.30 2.45
N SER A 143 -17.94 -15.01 2.28
CA SER A 143 -17.12 -14.24 3.21
C SER A 143 -17.91 -13.75 4.43
N PHE A 144 -19.23 -13.97 4.47
CA PHE A 144 -20.08 -13.50 5.56
C PHE A 144 -19.60 -14.04 6.90
N ASN A 145 -19.36 -13.12 7.83
CA ASN A 145 -18.89 -13.43 9.17
C ASN A 145 -19.49 -12.43 10.16
N ILE A 146 -20.28 -12.95 11.10
CA ILE A 146 -20.99 -12.15 12.09
C ILE A 146 -20.02 -11.40 13.02
N ASP A 147 -18.94 -12.06 13.45
CA ASP A 147 -17.95 -11.45 14.33
C ASP A 147 -17.24 -10.29 13.64
N ASP A 148 -16.89 -10.45 12.36
CA ASP A 148 -16.22 -9.40 11.58
C ASP A 148 -17.13 -8.18 11.38
N ILE A 149 -18.42 -8.39 11.07
CA ILE A 149 -19.39 -7.29 10.92
C ILE A 149 -19.64 -6.60 12.26
N CYS A 150 -19.77 -7.35 13.36
CA CYS A 150 -19.90 -6.75 14.70
C CYS A 150 -18.65 -5.94 15.07
N ASN A 151 -17.45 -6.44 14.77
CA ASN A 151 -16.20 -5.73 14.98
C ASN A 151 -16.11 -4.46 14.13
N LEU A 152 -16.57 -4.52 12.87
CA LEU A 152 -16.65 -3.38 11.97
C LEU A 152 -17.51 -2.26 12.58
N ALA A 153 -18.75 -2.58 12.96
CA ALA A 153 -19.67 -1.64 13.58
C ALA A 153 -19.10 -1.06 14.87
N LYS A 154 -18.54 -1.91 15.74
CA LYS A 154 -18.01 -1.50 17.05
C LYS A 154 -16.79 -0.59 16.95
N ARG A 155 -15.86 -0.89 16.04
CA ARG A 155 -14.53 -0.24 16.00
C ARG A 155 -14.48 0.96 15.06
N TYR A 156 -15.23 0.91 13.96
CA TYR A 156 -15.14 1.92 12.89
C TYR A 156 -16.39 2.78 12.74
N TYR A 157 -17.55 2.31 13.21
CA TYR A 157 -18.81 3.04 13.17
C TYR A 157 -19.46 3.25 14.56
N PRO A 158 -18.71 3.61 15.61
CA PRO A 158 -19.26 3.69 16.97
C PRO A 158 -20.28 4.82 17.18
N GLN A 159 -20.37 5.78 16.24
CA GLN A 159 -21.33 6.87 16.27
C GLN A 159 -22.63 6.55 15.53
N ASP A 160 -22.59 5.58 14.61
CA ASP A 160 -23.74 5.18 13.81
C ASP A 160 -24.60 4.13 14.50
N PHE A 161 -24.06 3.49 15.56
CA PHE A 161 -24.77 2.50 16.35
C PHE A 161 -24.70 2.82 17.85
N THR A 162 -25.86 2.83 18.50
CA THR A 162 -25.98 2.84 19.96
C THR A 162 -25.39 1.56 20.56
N GLU A 163 -25.14 1.55 21.88
CA GLU A 163 -24.72 0.33 22.58
C GLU A 163 -25.75 -0.80 22.47
N PHE A 164 -27.05 -0.45 22.57
CA PHE A 164 -28.14 -1.40 22.45
C PHE A 164 -28.24 -2.01 21.04
N GLU A 165 -28.11 -1.18 19.99
CA GLU A 165 -28.11 -1.66 18.60
C GLU A 165 -26.91 -2.57 18.32
N ARG A 166 -25.73 -2.29 18.89
CA ARG A 166 -24.55 -3.18 18.74
C ARG A 166 -24.74 -4.54 19.40
N GLU A 167 -25.44 -4.59 20.54
CA GLU A 167 -25.77 -5.86 21.21
C GLU A 167 -26.84 -6.64 20.42
N GLY A 168 -27.84 -5.94 19.88
CA GLY A 168 -28.89 -6.51 19.04
C GLY A 168 -28.40 -6.98 17.67
N LEU A 169 -27.41 -6.30 17.09
CA LEU A 169 -26.88 -6.55 15.75
C LEU A 169 -26.46 -8.01 15.55
N ARG A 170 -25.87 -8.65 16.57
CA ARG A 170 -25.46 -10.06 16.47
C ARG A 170 -26.64 -10.99 16.24
N ILE A 171 -27.78 -10.70 16.88
CA ILE A 171 -29.00 -11.50 16.74
C ILE A 171 -29.60 -11.28 15.35
N GLU A 172 -29.68 -10.03 14.89
CA GLU A 172 -30.16 -9.70 13.54
C GLU A 172 -29.33 -10.37 12.44
N LEU A 173 -27.99 -10.36 12.59
CA LEU A 173 -27.09 -11.03 11.66
C LEU A 173 -27.28 -12.56 11.61
N ARG A 174 -27.63 -13.20 12.74
CA ARG A 174 -27.97 -14.63 12.75
C ARG A 174 -29.26 -14.95 12.02
N HIS A 175 -30.26 -14.07 12.14
CA HIS A 175 -31.47 -14.18 11.34
C HIS A 175 -31.16 -14.03 9.86
N TYR A 176 -30.35 -13.03 9.50
CA TYR A 176 -29.93 -12.83 8.11
C TYR A 176 -29.14 -14.03 7.54
N GLU A 177 -28.20 -14.60 8.29
CA GLU A 177 -27.46 -15.80 7.90
C GLU A 177 -28.40 -16.97 7.56
N PHE A 178 -29.44 -17.15 8.39
CA PHE A 178 -30.47 -18.16 8.15
C PHE A 178 -31.24 -17.88 6.85
N GLU A 179 -31.61 -16.62 6.57
CA GLU A 179 -32.30 -16.24 5.33
C GLU A 179 -31.45 -16.43 4.07
N ILE A 180 -30.14 -16.12 4.10
CA ILE A 180 -29.20 -16.36 2.99
C ILE A 180 -29.22 -17.84 2.58
N SER A 181 -29.29 -18.75 3.56
CA SER A 181 -29.29 -20.19 3.30
C SER A 181 -30.57 -20.69 2.61
N ARG A 182 -31.69 -19.96 2.75
CA ARG A 182 -33.01 -20.38 2.26
C ARG A 182 -33.41 -19.72 0.94
N HIS A 183 -32.90 -18.53 0.67
CA HIS A 183 -33.28 -17.75 -0.50
C HIS A 183 -32.21 -17.82 -1.60
N SER A 184 -32.50 -18.57 -2.67
CA SER A 184 -31.61 -18.70 -3.82
C SER A 184 -31.29 -17.38 -4.51
N ASP A 185 -32.11 -16.35 -4.29
CA ASP A 185 -31.95 -15.03 -4.90
C ASP A 185 -30.87 -14.21 -4.19
N LEU A 186 -30.75 -14.36 -2.86
CA LEU A 186 -29.64 -13.78 -2.08
C LEU A 186 -28.30 -14.42 -2.43
N GLN A 187 -28.32 -15.70 -2.83
CA GLN A 187 -27.11 -16.43 -3.22
C GLN A 187 -26.54 -16.02 -4.59
N LYS A 188 -27.34 -15.34 -5.43
CA LYS A 188 -26.96 -14.91 -6.79
C LYS A 188 -26.45 -13.47 -6.85
N LEU A 189 -26.49 -12.75 -5.73
CA LEU A 189 -26.06 -11.35 -5.66
C LEU A 189 -24.55 -11.26 -5.89
N ALA A 190 -24.13 -10.30 -6.71
CA ALA A 190 -22.73 -10.08 -7.06
C ALA A 190 -22.17 -8.77 -6.47
N THR A 191 -23.05 -7.88 -6.01
CA THR A 191 -22.66 -6.57 -5.49
C THR A 191 -23.45 -6.16 -4.26
N ILE A 192 -22.81 -5.38 -3.37
CA ILE A 192 -23.46 -4.76 -2.21
C ILE A 192 -24.66 -3.89 -2.65
N TYR A 193 -24.59 -3.26 -3.83
CA TYR A 193 -25.71 -2.50 -4.36
C TYR A 193 -26.96 -3.35 -4.57
N GLU A 194 -26.83 -4.52 -5.19
CA GLU A 194 -27.96 -5.45 -5.38
C GLU A 194 -28.50 -5.94 -4.03
N LEU A 195 -27.60 -6.21 -3.08
CA LEU A 195 -27.97 -6.57 -1.71
C LEU A 195 -28.81 -5.47 -1.05
N CYS A 196 -28.38 -4.21 -1.12
CA CYS A 196 -29.13 -3.08 -0.57
C CYS A 196 -30.49 -2.89 -1.26
N GLN A 197 -30.61 -3.16 -2.56
CA GLN A 197 -31.90 -3.08 -3.26
C GLN A 197 -32.89 -4.14 -2.78
N CYS A 198 -32.42 -5.37 -2.50
CA CYS A 198 -33.27 -6.41 -1.93
C CYS A 198 -33.87 -6.00 -0.57
N PHE A 199 -33.13 -5.25 0.24
CA PHE A 199 -33.62 -4.75 1.53
C PHE A 199 -34.50 -3.51 1.41
N ASN A 200 -34.22 -2.61 0.46
CA ASN A 200 -34.98 -1.37 0.26
C ASN A 200 -36.32 -1.58 -0.47
N CYS A 201 -36.55 -2.73 -1.12
CA CYS A 201 -37.83 -3.05 -1.77
C CYS A 201 -38.87 -3.71 -0.85
N ASN A 202 -38.57 -3.89 0.44
CA ASN A 202 -39.49 -4.48 1.43
C ASN A 202 -40.22 -3.45 2.32
N TYR A 203 -40.23 -2.16 1.93
CA TYR A 203 -41.03 -1.10 2.54
C TYR A 203 -41.77 -0.27 1.49
#